data_AF-L7ESR8-F1
#
_entry.id   AF-L7ESR8-F1
#
_cell.length_a   1.000
_cell.length_b   1.000
_cell.length_c   1.000
_cell.angle_alpha   90.00
_cell.angle_beta   90.00
_cell.angle_gamma   90.00
#
_symmetry.space_group_name_H-M   'P 1'
#
loop_
_entity.id
_entity.type
_entity.pdbx_description
1 polymer ?
#
loop_
_entity_poly.entity_id
_entity_poly.type
_entity_poly.pdbx_seq_one_letter_code
_entity_poly.pdbx_strand_id
1 'polypeptide(L)'
;MRGRAGIGRYLNRQLEVWRPTQVPDGAGGQSTTLVKQALPVRAKVDQPSPTERMVAAQAGSRHSHDVFLLPRADVRRGDELRGTDDLGHDQVFRVQSVVQPSTPVYSKALVELIQSEGEPDG
;
A
#
# COMPACT_ATOMS: atom_id res chain seq x y z
N MET A 1 8.51 -29.56 14.76
CA MET A 1 7.60 -28.40 14.99
C MET A 1 6.81 -28.13 13.72
N ARG A 2 5.48 -28.32 13.72
CA ARG A 2 4.64 -27.92 12.57
C ARG A 2 4.60 -26.40 12.55
N GLY A 3 5.24 -25.77 11.55
CA GLY A 3 5.29 -24.32 11.41
C GLY A 3 3.87 -23.75 11.36
N ARG A 4 3.59 -22.73 12.19
CA ARG A 4 2.35 -21.97 12.10
C ARG A 4 2.18 -21.54 10.64
N ALA A 5 1.03 -21.84 10.04
CA ALA A 5 0.74 -21.40 8.70
C ALA A 5 0.92 -19.86 8.65
N GLY A 6 1.79 -19.37 7.77
CA GLY A 6 2.14 -17.96 7.67
C GLY A 6 1.01 -17.11 7.06
N ILE A 7 1.16 -15.78 7.11
CA ILE A 7 0.21 -14.82 6.50
C ILE A 7 -0.03 -15.10 5.02
N GLY A 8 0.93 -15.74 4.34
CA GLY A 8 0.91 -16.02 2.91
C GLY A 8 -0.35 -16.75 2.39
N ARG A 9 -1.09 -17.49 3.21
CA ARG A 9 -2.35 -18.12 2.77
C ARG A 9 -3.51 -17.12 2.58
N TYR A 10 -3.40 -15.94 3.19
CA TYR A 10 -4.42 -14.89 3.15
C TYR A 10 -4.14 -13.81 2.10
N LEU A 11 -2.92 -13.80 1.54
CA LEU A 11 -2.51 -12.83 0.53
C LEU A 11 -3.06 -13.26 -0.83
N ASN A 12 -4.14 -12.61 -1.24
CA ASN A 12 -4.95 -12.92 -2.42
C ASN A 12 -4.70 -11.99 -3.61
N ARG A 13 -3.95 -10.89 -3.44
CA ARG A 13 -3.64 -9.92 -4.51
C ARG A 13 -2.14 -9.86 -4.80
N GLN A 14 -1.80 -9.47 -6.02
CA GLN A 14 -0.44 -9.03 -6.38
C GLN A 14 -0.50 -7.55 -6.76
N LEU A 15 0.32 -6.73 -6.09
CA LEU A 15 0.38 -5.30 -6.32
C LEU A 15 1.75 -4.91 -6.85
N GLU A 16 1.78 -4.10 -7.89
CA GLU A 16 2.99 -3.47 -8.39
C GLU A 16 3.41 -2.35 -7.45
N VAL A 17 4.71 -2.22 -7.21
CA VAL A 17 5.26 -1.13 -6.37
C VAL A 17 5.86 -0.06 -7.29
N TRP A 18 5.38 1.17 -7.16
CA TRP A 18 5.85 2.33 -7.91
C TRP A 18 6.46 3.34 -6.94
N ARG A 19 7.76 3.59 -7.07
CA ARG A 19 8.54 4.38 -6.10
C ARG A 19 8.83 5.78 -6.62
N PRO A 20 8.51 6.84 -5.87
CA PRO A 20 8.91 8.19 -6.24
C PRO A 20 10.44 8.32 -6.20
N THR A 21 11.02 8.75 -7.31
CA THR A 21 12.45 8.95 -7.50
C THR A 21 12.68 10.37 -8.00
N GLN A 22 13.61 11.08 -7.36
CA GLN A 22 13.99 12.42 -7.78
C GLN A 22 14.98 12.33 -8.94
N VAL A 23 14.71 13.08 -10.01
CA VAL A 23 15.59 13.21 -11.16
C VAL A 23 15.86 14.70 -11.43
N PRO A 24 17.11 15.09 -11.74
CA PRO A 24 17.44 16.47 -12.05
C PRO A 24 16.59 16.98 -13.22
N ASP A 25 16.07 18.21 -13.11
CA ASP A 25 15.24 18.82 -14.15
C ASP A 25 16.04 19.61 -15.20
N GLY A 26 17.38 19.65 -15.08
CA GLY A 26 18.28 20.37 -15.98
C GLY A 26 18.32 21.89 -15.76
N ALA A 27 17.51 22.45 -14.86
CA ALA A 27 17.46 23.88 -14.53
C ALA A 27 17.90 24.18 -13.08
N GLY A 28 18.47 23.20 -12.39
CA GLY A 28 18.92 23.31 -10.99
C GLY A 28 17.86 22.92 -9.96
N GLY A 29 16.70 22.42 -10.39
CA GLY A 29 15.68 21.82 -9.53
C GLY A 29 15.64 20.29 -9.63
N GLN A 30 14.64 19.71 -8.98
CA GLN A 30 14.39 18.27 -8.96
C GLN A 30 12.95 18.01 -9.35
N SER A 31 12.75 17.06 -10.26
CA SER A 31 11.42 16.53 -10.59
C SER A 31 11.24 15.16 -9.94
N THR A 32 10.02 14.83 -9.52
CA THR A 32 9.71 13.51 -8.96
C THR A 32 9.02 12.68 -10.02
N THR A 33 9.56 11.50 -10.30
CA THR A 33 8.97 10.51 -11.22
C THR A 33 8.70 9.21 -10.49
N LEU A 34 7.64 8.50 -10.88
CA LEU A 34 7.32 7.19 -10.31
C LEU A 34 8.00 6.09 -11.13
N VAL A 35 8.85 5.31 -10.47
CA VAL A 35 9.59 4.21 -11.09
C VAL A 35 9.04 2.88 -10.58
N LYS A 36 8.53 2.06 -11.49
CA LYS A 36 8.09 0.69 -11.19
C LYS A 36 9.25 -0.16 -10.69
N GLN A 37 9.07 -0.82 -9.56
CA GLN A 37 10.04 -1.75 -8.98
C GLN A 37 9.94 -3.11 -9.68
N ALA A 38 11.05 -3.86 -9.67
CA ALA A 38 11.19 -5.07 -10.48
C ALA A 38 10.22 -6.21 -10.11
N LEU A 39 9.86 -6.33 -8.83
CA LEU A 39 9.02 -7.41 -8.32
C LEU A 39 7.72 -6.87 -7.70
N PRO A 40 6.56 -7.45 -8.05
CA PRO A 40 5.32 -7.16 -7.35
C PRO A 40 5.33 -7.76 -5.94
N VAL A 41 4.44 -7.25 -5.08
CA VAL A 41 4.26 -7.75 -3.72
C VAL A 41 2.94 -8.49 -3.58
N ARG A 42 2.97 -9.60 -2.83
CA ARG A 42 1.74 -10.31 -2.44
C ARG A 42 1.08 -9.55 -1.30
N ALA A 43 -0.21 -9.30 -1.46
CA ALA A 43 -0.97 -8.45 -0.56
C ALA A 43 -2.34 -9.03 -0.22
N LYS A 44 -2.88 -8.59 0.91
CA LYS A 44 -4.30 -8.58 1.21
C LYS A 44 -4.69 -7.14 1.49
N VAL A 45 -5.74 -6.64 0.85
CA VAL A 45 -6.23 -5.28 1.05
C VAL A 45 -7.54 -5.35 1.83
N ASP A 46 -7.58 -4.69 2.98
CA ASP A 46 -8.74 -4.65 3.87
C ASP A 46 -9.21 -3.21 4.06
N GLN A 47 -10.53 -3.04 4.21
CA GLN A 47 -11.10 -1.79 4.70
C GLN A 47 -10.70 -1.56 6.17
N PRO A 48 -10.50 -0.31 6.60
CA PRO A 48 -10.09 0.02 7.95
C PRO A 48 -11.21 -0.30 8.94
N SER A 49 -10.83 -0.83 10.09
CA SER A 49 -11.79 -1.06 11.17
C SER A 49 -12.41 0.26 11.65
N PRO A 50 -13.60 0.23 12.30
CA PRO A 50 -14.19 1.43 12.90
C PRO A 50 -13.24 2.17 13.84
N THR A 51 -12.50 1.44 14.68
CA THR A 51 -11.50 2.02 15.60
C THR A 51 -10.39 2.72 14.85
N GLU A 52 -9.85 2.11 13.78
CA GLU A 52 -8.79 2.72 12.98
C GLU A 52 -9.28 3.96 12.23
N ARG A 53 -10.51 3.94 11.71
CA ARG A 53 -11.15 5.12 11.12
C ARG A 53 -11.31 6.25 12.12
N MET A 54 -11.72 5.97 13.36
CA MET A 54 -11.83 6.97 14.41
C MET A 54 -10.47 7.59 14.76
N VAL A 55 -9.42 6.77 14.90
CA VAL A 55 -8.06 7.25 15.17
C VAL A 55 -7.52 8.06 14.00
N ALA A 56 -7.74 7.60 12.76
CA ALA A 56 -7.36 8.34 11.56
C ALA A 56 -8.05 9.70 11.49
N ALA A 57 -9.36 9.78 11.78
CA ALA A 57 -10.12 11.02 11.82
C ALA A 57 -9.59 11.99 12.88
N GLN A 58 -9.28 11.50 14.09
CA GLN A 58 -8.70 12.31 15.16
C GLN A 58 -7.30 12.83 14.81
N ALA A 59 -6.51 12.06 14.05
CA ALA A 59 -5.17 12.42 13.64
C ALA A 59 -5.11 13.23 12.33
N GLY A 60 -6.25 13.52 11.69
CA GLY A 60 -6.30 14.15 10.37
C GLY A 60 -5.64 13.31 9.26
N SER A 61 -5.61 11.98 9.43
CA SER A 61 -4.98 11.06 8.51
C SER A 61 -5.89 10.75 7.31
N ARG A 62 -5.31 10.71 6.10
CA ARG A 62 -5.98 10.29 4.86
C ARG A 62 -6.00 8.77 4.66
N HIS A 63 -5.79 8.02 5.74
CA HIS A 63 -5.87 6.57 5.74
C HIS A 63 -7.27 6.12 5.29
N SER A 64 -7.32 5.24 4.30
CA SER A 64 -8.57 4.65 3.81
C SER A 64 -8.56 3.12 3.76
N HIS A 65 -7.38 2.46 3.75
CA HIS A 65 -7.25 1.00 3.66
C HIS A 65 -6.00 0.51 4.40
N ASP A 66 -6.05 -0.76 4.81
CA ASP A 66 -4.92 -1.51 5.31
C ASP A 66 -4.44 -2.53 4.28
N VAL A 67 -3.13 -2.53 3.98
CA VAL A 67 -2.51 -3.51 3.10
C VAL A 67 -1.59 -4.41 3.91
N PHE A 68 -1.95 -5.68 4.04
CA PHE A 68 -1.12 -6.70 4.67
C PHE A 68 -0.21 -7.35 3.65
N LEU A 69 1.07 -7.48 4.00
CA LEU A 69 2.14 -7.94 3.13
C LEU A 69 2.93 -9.07 3.81
N LEU A 70 3.73 -9.78 3.01
CA LEU A 70 4.77 -10.64 3.57
C LEU A 70 5.71 -9.85 4.51
N PRO A 71 6.28 -10.51 5.54
CA PRO A 71 7.31 -9.88 6.36
C PRO A 71 8.43 -9.33 5.48
N ARG A 72 8.84 -8.08 5.73
CA ARG A 72 9.94 -7.42 5.00
C ARG A 72 9.69 -7.24 3.50
N ALA A 73 8.43 -7.23 3.04
CA ALA A 73 8.12 -6.80 1.67
C ALA A 73 8.72 -5.41 1.40
N ASP A 74 9.32 -5.19 0.22
CA ASP A 74 9.92 -3.90 -0.15
C ASP A 74 8.83 -2.88 -0.52
N VAL A 75 8.15 -2.39 0.50
CA VAL A 75 7.15 -1.33 0.42
C VAL A 75 7.54 -0.25 1.41
N ARG A 76 7.54 1.00 0.95
CA ARG A 76 7.98 2.17 1.72
C ARG A 76 6.93 3.26 1.70
N ARG A 77 6.97 4.15 2.68
CA ARG A 77 6.17 5.38 2.67
C ARG A 77 6.43 6.16 1.39
N GLY A 78 5.35 6.62 0.76
CA GLY A 78 5.40 7.35 -0.50
C GLY A 78 5.35 6.46 -1.74
N ASP A 79 5.57 5.14 -1.63
CA ASP A 79 5.33 4.23 -2.74
C ASP A 79 3.83 4.22 -3.11
N GLU A 80 3.53 3.96 -4.37
CA GLU A 80 2.20 3.61 -4.85
C GLU A 80 2.12 2.11 -5.09
N LEU A 81 1.08 1.49 -4.54
CA LEU A 81 0.73 0.10 -4.80
C LEU A 81 -0.40 0.07 -5.82
N ARG A 82 -0.17 -0.54 -6.97
CA ARG A 82 -1.13 -0.58 -8.09
C ARG A 82 -1.55 -2.00 -8.41
N GLY A 83 -2.83 -2.21 -8.69
CA GLY A 83 -3.34 -3.50 -9.15
C GLY A 83 -4.87 -3.53 -9.16
N THR A 84 -5.43 -4.65 -9.61
CA THR A 84 -6.89 -4.81 -9.71
C THR A 84 -7.49 -5.40 -8.43
N ASP A 85 -8.73 -5.03 -8.10
CA ASP A 85 -9.51 -5.71 -7.06
C ASP A 85 -10.15 -7.01 -7.56
N ASP A 86 -10.91 -7.68 -6.69
CA ASP A 86 -11.55 -8.97 -6.99
C ASP A 86 -12.68 -8.84 -8.04
N LEU A 87 -13.15 -7.62 -8.32
CA LEU A 87 -14.15 -7.30 -9.35
C LEU A 87 -13.51 -6.87 -10.67
N GLY A 88 -12.19 -6.70 -10.71
CA GLY A 88 -11.42 -6.31 -11.89
C GLY A 88 -11.24 -4.80 -12.06
N HIS A 89 -11.56 -3.99 -11.04
CA HIS A 89 -11.34 -2.54 -11.09
C HIS A 89 -9.91 -2.20 -10.73
N ASP A 90 -9.30 -1.29 -11.49
CA ASP A 90 -7.96 -0.77 -11.21
C ASP A 90 -7.97 0.09 -9.93
N GLN A 91 -7.02 -0.18 -9.05
CA GLN A 91 -6.84 0.58 -7.81
C GLN A 91 -5.41 1.04 -7.65
N VAL A 92 -5.26 2.26 -7.15
CA VAL A 92 -3.97 2.85 -6.80
C VAL A 92 -3.99 3.27 -5.34
N PHE A 93 -3.05 2.73 -4.57
CA PHE A 93 -2.94 3.01 -3.14
C PHE A 93 -1.64 3.74 -2.84
N ARG A 94 -1.71 4.95 -2.29
CA ARG A 94 -0.54 5.67 -1.79
C ARG A 94 -0.20 5.23 -0.38
N VAL A 95 1.04 4.78 -0.16
CA VAL A 95 1.50 4.32 1.14
C VAL A 95 1.80 5.51 2.06
N GLN A 96 1.05 5.61 3.15
CA GLN A 96 1.20 6.67 4.15
C GLN A 96 2.21 6.28 5.24
N SER A 97 2.23 5.01 5.64
CA SER A 97 3.21 4.45 6.58
C SER A 97 3.26 2.93 6.49
N VAL A 98 4.37 2.34 6.91
CA VAL A 98 4.53 0.88 7.01
C VAL A 98 4.91 0.54 8.45
N VAL A 99 4.16 -0.39 9.05
CA VAL A 99 4.36 -0.87 10.40
C VAL A 99 4.61 -2.37 10.39
N GLN A 100 5.48 -2.83 11.29
CA GLN A 100 5.79 -4.24 11.46
C GLN A 100 5.60 -4.62 12.93
N PRO A 101 4.90 -5.73 13.24
CA PRO A 101 4.86 -6.25 14.60
C PRO A 101 6.26 -6.62 15.11
N SER A 102 6.45 -6.61 16.42
CA SER A 102 7.74 -6.91 17.07
C SER A 102 8.29 -8.30 16.71
N THR A 103 7.42 -9.26 16.41
CA THR A 103 7.79 -10.50 15.70
C THR A 103 7.31 -10.40 14.25
N PRO A 104 8.20 -10.38 13.24
CA PRO A 104 7.83 -10.17 11.83
C PRO A 104 7.04 -11.35 11.25
N VAL A 105 5.73 -11.36 11.49
CA VAL A 105 4.77 -12.31 10.89
C VAL A 105 4.07 -11.75 9.66
N TYR A 106 4.04 -10.42 9.53
CA TYR A 106 3.58 -9.66 8.37
C TYR A 106 4.15 -8.23 8.43
N SER A 107 4.05 -7.48 7.33
CA SER A 107 4.14 -6.01 7.34
C SER A 107 2.75 -5.45 7.02
N LYS A 108 2.35 -4.35 7.67
CA LYS A 108 1.07 -3.66 7.39
C LYS A 108 1.38 -2.25 6.87
N ALA A 109 0.88 -1.93 5.69
CA ALA A 109 0.95 -0.60 5.13
C ALA A 109 -0.41 0.09 5.32
N LEU A 110 -0.39 1.27 5.94
CA LEU A 110 -1.53 2.18 5.99
C LEU A 110 -1.55 2.96 4.69
N VAL A 111 -2.65 2.93 3.94
CA VAL A 111 -2.71 3.52 2.60
C VAL A 111 -3.93 4.42 2.38
N GLU A 112 -3.77 5.35 1.44
CA GLU A 112 -4.83 6.18 0.86
C GLU A 112 -5.15 5.62 -0.53
N LEU A 113 -6.41 5.23 -0.78
CA LEU A 113 -6.89 4.91 -2.11
C LEU A 113 -6.97 6.22 -2.90
N ILE A 114 -6.21 6.31 -3.99
CA ILE A 114 -6.31 7.40 -4.94
C ILE A 114 -7.50 7.09 -5.84
N GLN A 115 -8.57 7.86 -5.68
CA GLN A 115 -9.70 7.85 -6.60
C GLN A 115 -9.31 8.64 -7.84
N SER A 116 -9.27 7.98 -9.00
CA SER A 116 -9.19 8.68 -10.28
C SER A 116 -10.53 9.35 -10.59
N GLU A 117 -10.48 10.59 -11.07
CA GLU A 117 -11.66 11.35 -11.50
C GLU A 117 -12.41 10.56 -12.59
N GLY A 118 -13.60 10.03 -12.27
CA GLY A 118 -14.41 9.23 -13.21
C GLY A 118 -15.18 8.05 -12.62
N GLU A 119 -14.95 7.67 -11.36
CA GLU A 119 -15.72 6.61 -10.71
C GLU A 119 -17.00 7.19 -10.08
N PRO A 120 -18.21 6.76 -10.50
CA PRO A 120 -19.46 7.29 -9.95
C PRO A 120 -19.57 6.89 -8.48
N ASP A 121 -19.86 7.87 -7.62
CA ASP A 121 -20.23 7.65 -6.23
C ASP A 121 -21.44 6.70 -6.20
N GLY A 122 -21.19 5.45 -5.83
CA GLY A 122 -22.22 4.44 -5.57
C GLY A 122 -22.83 4.62 -4.18
#